data_AF-A0A0S9F7N3-F1
#
_entry.id   AF-A0A0S9F7N3-F1
#
_cell.length_a   1.000
_cell.length_b   1.000
_cell.length_c   1.000
_cell.angle_alpha   90.00
_cell.angle_beta   90.00
_cell.angle_gamma   90.00
#
_symmetry.space_group_name_H-M   'P 1'
#
loop_
_entity.id
_entity.type
_entity.pdbx_description
1 polymer ?
#
loop_
_entity_poly.entity_id
_entity_poly.type
_entity_poly.pdbx_seq_one_letter_code
_entity_poly.pdbx_strand_id
1 'polypeptide(L)'
;MNAKRLLLRLFEFVAPGRRLQVLSGDSLPLRLPFRALVLARDDDEDWCVGMRCPCGCGRKIELLLIKEAAPRWDLELDRNGLPSLTPSVWLRDGCRSHFWVRKGKVIWCS
;
A
#
# COMPACT_ATOMS: atom_id res chain seq x y z
N MET A 1 -6.58 -22.31 -3.31
CA MET A 1 -5.57 -21.22 -3.14
C MET A 1 -4.24 -21.72 -3.68
N ASN A 2 -3.58 -20.98 -4.59
CA ASN A 2 -2.26 -21.37 -5.14
C ASN A 2 -1.18 -21.30 -4.04
N ALA A 3 -0.30 -22.31 -3.95
CA ALA A 3 0.78 -22.42 -2.97
C ALA A 3 1.64 -21.14 -2.85
N LYS A 4 1.87 -20.45 -3.96
CA LYS A 4 2.58 -19.16 -4.01
C LYS A 4 1.91 -18.09 -3.13
N ARG A 5 0.58 -18.01 -3.15
CA ARG A 5 -0.17 -17.04 -2.32
C ARG A 5 -0.08 -17.38 -0.84
N LEU A 6 -0.11 -18.66 -0.49
CA LEU A 6 0.03 -19.09 0.90
C LEU A 6 1.41 -18.71 1.45
N LEU A 7 2.46 -18.98 0.67
CA LEU A 7 3.84 -18.65 1.04
C LEU A 7 4.06 -17.14 1.17
N LEU A 8 3.48 -16.34 0.27
CA LEU A 8 3.53 -14.87 0.38
C LEU A 8 2.77 -14.35 1.61
N ARG A 9 1.60 -14.92 1.94
CA ARG A 9 0.85 -14.54 3.15
C ARG A 9 1.63 -14.87 4.42
N LEU A 10 2.25 -16.05 4.49
CA LEU A 10 3.11 -16.42 5.60
C LEU A 10 4.32 -15.49 5.70
N PHE A 11 4.95 -15.17 4.57
CA PHE A 11 6.05 -14.21 4.52
C PHE A 11 5.64 -12.81 5.01
N GLU A 12 4.47 -12.30 4.61
CA GLU A 12 3.95 -11.01 5.11
C GLU A 12 3.72 -11.02 6.63
N PHE A 13 3.32 -12.17 7.18
CA PHE A 13 3.11 -12.32 8.62
C PHE A 13 4.43 -12.20 9.39
N VAL A 14 5.48 -12.91 8.96
CA VAL A 14 6.78 -12.95 9.66
C VAL A 14 7.69 -11.75 9.35
N ALA A 15 7.68 -11.24 8.13
CA ALA A 15 8.59 -10.19 7.69
C ALA A 15 8.25 -8.84 8.36
N PRO A 16 9.23 -7.93 8.56
CA PRO A 16 8.99 -6.63 9.16
C PRO A 16 7.90 -5.82 8.46
N GLY A 17 7.29 -4.89 9.21
CA GLY A 17 6.35 -3.92 8.67
C GLY A 17 6.95 -3.17 7.48
N ARG A 18 6.16 -2.99 6.43
CA ARG A 18 6.51 -2.21 5.25
C ARG A 18 6.80 -0.78 5.68
N ARG A 19 7.93 -0.22 5.25
CA ARG A 19 8.31 1.17 5.49
C ARG A 19 7.65 2.09 4.45
N LEU A 20 7.57 3.37 4.77
CA LEU A 20 7.20 4.44 3.84
C LEU A 20 8.49 5.04 3.24
N GLN A 21 8.49 5.26 1.93
CA GLN A 21 9.48 6.05 1.22
C GLN A 21 8.77 7.26 0.62
N VAL A 22 9.33 8.46 0.80
CA VAL A 22 8.76 9.69 0.26
C VAL A 22 9.52 10.06 -1.01
N LEU A 23 8.79 10.36 -2.08
CA LEU A 23 9.30 10.85 -3.35
C LEU A 23 8.70 12.24 -3.58
N SER A 24 9.54 13.19 -3.99
CA SER A 24 9.09 14.52 -4.42
C SER A 24 8.37 14.43 -5.78
N GLY A 25 7.17 15.01 -5.86
CA GLY A 25 6.34 15.09 -7.05
C GLY A 25 4.92 14.55 -6.83
N ASP A 26 4.10 14.65 -7.88
CA ASP A 26 2.67 14.32 -7.90
C ASP A 26 2.37 12.86 -8.32
N SER A 27 3.40 12.12 -8.73
CA SER A 27 3.24 10.83 -9.40
C SER A 27 4.22 9.76 -8.93
N LEU A 28 3.77 8.50 -8.99
CA LEU A 28 4.57 7.36 -8.58
C LEU A 28 5.69 7.03 -9.59
N PRO A 29 6.82 6.46 -9.13
CA PRO A 29 7.86 6.01 -10.03
C PRO A 29 7.37 4.86 -10.93
N LEU A 30 7.97 4.72 -12.11
CA LEU A 30 7.66 3.63 -13.05
C LEU A 30 7.74 2.25 -12.39
N ARG A 31 8.71 2.06 -11.50
CA ARG A 31 8.94 0.82 -10.75
C ARG A 31 8.79 1.07 -9.26
N LEU A 32 7.82 0.38 -8.64
CA LEU A 32 7.64 0.40 -7.19
C LEU A 32 8.57 -0.60 -6.49
N PRO A 33 9.07 -0.27 -5.30
CA PRO A 33 9.83 -1.20 -4.47
C PRO A 33 8.99 -2.43 -4.12
N PHE A 34 9.67 -3.53 -3.77
CA PHE A 34 8.99 -4.81 -3.59
C PHE A 34 8.00 -4.82 -2.40
N ARG A 35 8.40 -4.23 -1.27
CA ARG A 35 7.61 -4.23 -0.03
C ARG A 35 7.17 -2.84 0.43
N ALA A 36 8.00 -1.82 0.26
CA ALA A 36 7.71 -0.48 0.79
C ALA A 36 6.49 0.16 0.14
N LEU A 37 5.85 1.06 0.88
CA LEU A 37 4.89 2.02 0.34
C LEU A 37 5.70 3.23 -0.14
N VAL A 38 5.30 3.82 -1.26
CA VAL A 38 5.89 5.04 -1.81
C VAL A 38 4.86 6.14 -1.75
N LEU A 39 5.12 7.21 -1.03
CA LEU A 39 4.31 8.42 -1.00
C LEU A 39 4.86 9.39 -2.05
N ALA A 40 4.02 9.80 -3.00
CA ALA A 40 4.27 10.96 -3.84
C ALA A 40 3.78 12.20 -3.08
N ARG A 41 4.70 13.11 -2.78
CA ARG A 41 4.44 14.36 -2.06
C ARG A 41 5.02 15.51 -2.86
N ASP A 42 4.23 16.54 -3.08
CA ASP A 42 4.70 17.78 -3.68
C ASP A 42 4.45 18.91 -2.69
N ASP A 43 5.50 19.68 -2.38
CA ASP A 43 5.53 20.60 -1.24
C ASP A 43 4.99 19.95 0.05
N ASP A 44 3.87 20.47 0.59
CA ASP A 44 3.20 20.01 1.80
C ASP A 44 1.94 19.16 1.51
N GLU A 45 1.70 18.79 0.25
CA GLU A 45 0.52 18.02 -0.18
C GLU A 45 0.86 16.56 -0.52
N ASP A 46 0.11 15.65 0.11
CA ASP A 46 0.18 14.22 -0.17
C ASP A 46 -0.72 13.85 -1.34
N TRP A 47 -0.11 13.53 -2.48
CA TRP A 47 -0.85 13.23 -3.71
C TRP A 47 -1.42 11.81 -3.72
N CYS A 48 -0.52 10.83 -3.62
CA CYS A 48 -0.91 9.43 -3.67
C CYS A 48 0.11 8.52 -2.96
N VAL A 49 -0.33 7.32 -2.60
CA VAL A 49 0.52 6.27 -2.07
C VAL A 49 0.47 5.04 -2.95
N GLY A 50 1.66 4.55 -3.30
CA GLY A 50 1.90 3.44 -4.18
C GLY A 50 2.43 2.20 -3.46
N MET A 51 1.95 1.02 -3.84
CA MET A 51 2.55 -0.25 -3.41
C MET A 51 2.35 -1.35 -4.43
N ARG A 52 3.20 -2.38 -4.40
CA ARG A 52 2.93 -3.62 -5.15
C ARG A 52 1.86 -4.43 -4.44
N CYS A 53 0.93 -4.98 -5.22
CA CYS A 53 -0.17 -5.78 -4.68
C CYS A 53 0.36 -6.96 -3.85
N PRO A 54 -0.04 -7.07 -2.57
CA PRO A 54 0.54 -8.06 -1.65
C PRO A 54 0.14 -9.50 -2.00
N CYS A 55 -0.84 -9.72 -2.88
CA CYS A 55 -1.15 -11.08 -3.35
C CYS A 55 -0.09 -11.66 -4.30
N GLY A 56 0.88 -10.85 -4.75
CA GLY A 56 1.95 -11.27 -5.63
C GLY A 56 1.59 -11.32 -7.12
N CYS A 57 0.44 -10.77 -7.53
CA CYS A 57 0.05 -10.70 -8.95
C CYS A 57 0.90 -9.70 -9.78
N GLY A 58 1.76 -8.90 -9.12
CA GLY A 58 2.64 -7.95 -9.79
C GLY A 58 2.03 -6.57 -10.07
N ARG A 59 0.71 -6.40 -9.90
CA ARG A 59 0.02 -5.11 -10.07
C ARG A 59 0.61 -4.02 -9.16
N LYS A 60 0.79 -2.83 -9.72
CA LYS A 60 1.00 -1.57 -8.97
C LYS A 60 -0.36 -1.07 -8.49
N ILE A 61 -0.48 -0.79 -7.20
CA ILE A 61 -1.65 -0.16 -6.58
C ILE A 61 -1.26 1.29 -6.33
N GLU A 62 -2.10 2.20 -6.76
CA GLU A 62 -2.01 3.63 -6.51
C GLU A 62 -3.30 4.07 -5.83
N LEU A 63 -3.17 4.77 -4.71
CA LEU A 63 -4.27 5.22 -3.87
C LEU A 63 -4.14 6.72 -3.67
N LEU A 64 -5.16 7.47 -4.07
CA LEU A 64 -5.18 8.92 -3.95
C LEU A 64 -5.36 9.33 -2.49
N LEU A 65 -4.59 10.34 -2.06
CA LEU A 65 -4.61 10.91 -0.70
C LEU A 65 -5.21 12.33 -0.68
N ILE A 66 -5.19 13.03 -1.83
CA ILE A 66 -5.81 14.35 -2.03
C ILE A 66 -7.27 14.39 -1.57
N LYS A 67 -7.69 15.55 -1.05
CA LYS A 67 -9.01 15.72 -0.39
C LYS A 67 -10.18 15.56 -1.36
N GLU A 68 -9.97 15.90 -2.61
CA GLU A 68 -10.97 15.95 -3.68
C GLU A 68 -11.23 14.57 -4.31
N ALA A 69 -10.37 13.58 -4.04
CA ALA A 69 -10.49 12.26 -4.63
C ALA A 69 -11.66 11.44 -4.04
N ALA A 70 -12.29 10.64 -4.91
CA ALA A 70 -13.25 9.62 -4.52
C ALA A 70 -13.01 8.34 -5.35
N PRO A 71 -12.57 7.22 -4.76
CA PRO A 71 -12.24 7.03 -3.34
C PRO A 71 -10.91 7.70 -2.92
N ARG A 72 -10.84 8.11 -1.65
CA ARG A 72 -9.68 8.70 -0.99
C ARG A 72 -9.19 7.79 0.14
N TRP A 73 -7.88 7.82 0.39
CA TRP A 73 -7.26 7.22 1.56
C TRP A 73 -6.59 8.27 2.45
N ASP A 74 -6.57 7.99 3.74
CA ASP A 74 -5.76 8.64 4.76
C ASP A 74 -4.54 7.77 5.05
N LEU A 75 -3.37 8.41 5.15
CA LEU A 75 -2.11 7.79 5.51
C LEU A 75 -1.64 8.32 6.86
N GLU A 76 -1.51 7.42 7.83
CA GLU A 76 -1.01 7.74 9.17
C GLU A 76 0.29 6.99 9.45
N LEU A 77 1.24 7.65 10.13
CA LEU A 77 2.48 7.03 10.60
C LEU A 77 2.42 6.82 12.11
N ASP A 78 2.82 5.64 12.58
CA ASP A 78 3.03 5.42 14.01
C ASP A 78 4.36 6.04 14.49
N ARG A 79 4.65 5.93 15.80
CA ARG A 79 5.88 6.45 16.42
C ARG A 79 7.17 5.86 15.83
N ASN A 80 7.09 4.72 15.14
CA ASN A 80 8.22 4.06 14.50
C ASN A 80 8.29 4.38 12.98
N GLY A 81 7.43 5.27 12.48
CA GLY A 81 7.32 5.60 11.07
C GLY A 81 6.69 4.51 10.21
N LEU A 82 5.85 3.63 10.80
CA LEU A 82 5.16 2.57 10.06
C LEU A 82 3.78 3.04 9.57
N PRO A 83 3.47 2.85 8.28
CA PRO A 83 2.28 3.40 7.65
C PRO A 83 1.02 2.58 7.94
N SER A 84 -0.10 3.28 8.11
CA SER A 84 -1.46 2.73 8.15
C SER A 84 -2.33 3.45 7.13
N LEU A 85 -3.17 2.71 6.42
CA LEU A 85 -4.08 3.25 5.41
C LEU A 85 -5.54 3.07 5.82
N THR A 86 -6.33 4.13 5.71
CA THR A 86 -7.78 4.11 5.95
C THR A 86 -8.49 4.76 4.76
N PRO A 87 -9.52 4.16 4.15
CA PRO A 87 -10.14 2.88 4.47
C PRO A 87 -9.29 1.67 4.01
N SER A 88 -9.85 0.47 4.09
CA SER A 88 -9.24 -0.74 3.52
C SER A 88 -9.03 -0.59 2.01
N VAL A 89 -8.05 -1.31 1.47
CA VAL A 89 -7.80 -1.37 0.03
C VAL A 89 -8.62 -2.52 -0.56
N TRP A 90 -9.63 -2.19 -1.36
CA TRP A 90 -10.44 -3.17 -2.09
C TRP A 90 -10.32 -2.96 -3.60
N LEU A 91 -9.55 -3.83 -4.24
CA LEU A 91 -9.47 -3.86 -5.70
C LEU A 91 -10.75 -4.51 -6.25
N ARG A 92 -11.54 -3.77 -7.02
CA ARG A 92 -12.78 -4.29 -7.63
C ARG A 92 -12.51 -5.10 -8.90
N ASP A 93 -11.33 -4.95 -9.48
CA ASP A 93 -10.90 -5.59 -10.72
C ASP A 93 -9.61 -6.43 -10.52
N GLY A 94 -9.19 -7.14 -11.57
CA GLY A 94 -7.97 -7.94 -11.56
C GLY A 94 -7.96 -9.03 -10.48
N CYS A 95 -6.97 -8.99 -9.58
CA CYS A 95 -6.81 -10.01 -8.55
C CYS A 95 -7.86 -9.94 -7.42
N ARG A 96 -8.69 -8.88 -7.40
CA ARG A 96 -9.76 -8.66 -6.42
C ARG A 96 -9.32 -8.78 -4.95
N SER A 97 -8.07 -8.37 -4.67
CA SER A 97 -7.53 -8.42 -3.32
C SER A 97 -8.20 -7.37 -2.42
N HIS A 98 -8.56 -7.78 -1.21
CA HIS A 98 -9.12 -6.92 -0.17
C HIS A 98 -8.33 -7.08 1.12
N PHE A 99 -7.75 -5.98 1.60
CA PHE A 99 -6.88 -5.99 2.77
C PHE A 99 -6.78 -4.60 3.41
N TRP A 100 -6.33 -4.57 4.66
CA TRP A 100 -5.87 -3.37 5.36
C TRP A 100 -4.35 -3.28 5.35
N VAL A 101 -3.85 -2.05 5.44
CA VAL A 101 -2.45 -1.78 5.83
C VAL A 101 -2.48 -1.11 7.21
N ARG A 102 -1.88 -1.75 8.21
CA ARG A 102 -1.83 -1.26 9.60
C ARG A 102 -0.43 -1.44 10.16
N LYS A 103 0.21 -0.36 10.60
CA LYS A 103 1.60 -0.36 11.11
C LYS A 103 2.55 -1.12 10.17
N GLY A 104 2.42 -0.85 8.87
CA GLY A 104 3.19 -1.49 7.80
C GLY A 104 2.83 -2.95 7.51
N LYS A 105 1.88 -3.56 8.21
CA LYS A 105 1.45 -4.96 8.00
C LYS A 105 0.22 -5.03 7.11
N VAL A 106 0.16 -6.07 6.26
CA VAL A 106 -1.01 -6.39 5.46
C VAL A 106 -1.91 -7.33 6.25
N ILE A 107 -3.16 -6.91 6.49
CA ILE A 107 -4.18 -7.71 7.18
C ILE A 107 -5.30 -8.00 6.19
N TRP A 108 -5.43 -9.25 5.78
CA TRP A 108 -6.41 -9.66 4.77
C TRP A 108 -7.83 -9.63 5.33
N CYS A 109 -8.78 -9.16 4.52
CA CYS A 109 -10.20 -9.30 4.81
C CYS A 109 -10.67 -10.73 4.49
N SER A 110 -11.76 -11.15 5.15
CA SER A 110 -12.44 -12.44 4.94
C SER A 110 -13.28 -12.44 3.68
#